data_AF-A0A100XY15-F1
#
_entry.id   AF-A0A100XY15-F1
#
_cell.length_a   1.000
_cell.length_b   1.000
_cell.length_c   1.000
_cell.angle_alpha   90.00
_cell.angle_beta   90.00
_cell.angle_gamma   90.00
#
_symmetry.space_group_name_H-M   'P 1'
#
loop_
_entity.id
_entity.type
_entity.pdbx_description
1 polymer ?
#
loop_
_entity_poly.entity_id
_entity_poly.type
_entity_poly.pdbx_seq_one_letter_code
_entity_poly.pdbx_strand_id
1 'polypeptide(L)'
;MGTEYFLSFIFDKSPEEIERFISSNFKVRLREPDESDRKFMEIERREFLKRGLLKYPVVFIKKGGLWSNNPLETSDESFWPIEYFDLRLFEVGEYSLLELNPQPRSSWMFVKSSDLLDFLKPFMREGFLMVSGYSDGIDLTEIGLKEDDELLLYMELVSIIEKKEEILPSGLTVVKANLLFLEDGLYELVERPGREEKEYVLIKSLEGYKILVSARESDLTDEECYLDLLEDKAWFSLEIVGLVFKRIGRKVEDEFLVKRAEEYFKAQVGDAGGC
;
A
#
# COMPACT_ATOMS: atom_id res chain seq x y z
N MET A 1 -6.23 -15.82 -16.45
CA MET A 1 -5.95 -14.40 -16.23
C MET A 1 -5.29 -14.32 -14.87
N GLY A 2 -4.15 -13.64 -14.75
CA GLY A 2 -3.43 -13.54 -13.48
C GLY A 2 -3.93 -12.34 -12.68
N THR A 3 -3.84 -12.43 -11.36
CA THR A 3 -4.12 -11.34 -10.40
C THR A 3 -3.27 -10.11 -10.72
N GLU A 4 -3.89 -8.94 -10.70
CA GLU A 4 -3.24 -7.64 -10.77
C GLU A 4 -2.99 -7.10 -9.37
N TYR A 5 -1.87 -6.40 -9.19
CA TYR A 5 -1.44 -5.81 -7.94
C TYR A 5 -1.19 -4.33 -8.17
N PHE A 6 -1.61 -3.48 -7.25
CA PHE A 6 -1.56 -2.04 -7.42
C PHE A 6 -1.01 -1.40 -6.15
N LEU A 7 0.02 -0.57 -6.31
CA LEU A 7 0.56 0.28 -5.26
C LEU A 7 0.07 1.71 -5.49
N SER A 8 -0.59 2.29 -4.50
CA SER A 8 -1.18 3.63 -4.56
C SER A 8 -0.40 4.58 -3.65
N PHE A 9 0.34 5.50 -4.26
CA PHE A 9 1.09 6.54 -3.57
C PHE A 9 0.30 7.85 -3.60
N ILE A 10 0.04 8.43 -2.44
CA ILE A 10 -0.72 9.68 -2.31
C ILE A 10 0.23 10.83 -2.00
N PHE A 11 0.08 11.95 -2.70
CA PHE A 11 0.89 13.16 -2.54
C PHE A 11 0.03 14.40 -2.39
N ASP A 12 0.45 15.32 -1.53
CA ASP A 12 -0.02 16.71 -1.48
C ASP A 12 0.87 17.57 -2.39
N LYS A 13 0.79 17.28 -3.69
CA LYS A 13 1.53 17.91 -4.79
C LYS A 13 0.67 17.84 -6.04
N SER A 14 0.88 18.79 -6.95
CA SER A 14 0.23 18.77 -8.27
C SER A 14 0.69 17.58 -9.12
N PRO A 15 -0.13 17.10 -10.07
CA PRO A 15 0.27 16.05 -11.00
C PRO A 15 1.56 16.39 -11.75
N GLU A 16 1.75 17.65 -12.14
CA GLU A 16 2.97 18.11 -12.82
C GLU A 16 4.22 18.02 -11.95
N GLU A 17 4.09 18.23 -10.64
CA GLU A 17 5.19 18.01 -9.69
C GLU A 17 5.56 16.53 -9.60
N ILE A 18 4.55 15.65 -9.54
CA ILE A 18 4.77 14.20 -9.51
C ILE A 18 5.42 13.72 -10.82
N GLU A 19 4.98 14.22 -11.97
CA GLU A 19 5.58 13.94 -13.27
C GLU A 19 7.07 14.34 -13.33
N ARG A 20 7.39 15.55 -12.84
CA ARG A 20 8.78 16.02 -12.76
C ARG A 20 9.60 15.14 -11.84
N PHE A 21 9.07 14.76 -10.68
CA PHE A 21 9.73 13.87 -9.74
C PHE A 21 10.04 12.52 -10.38
N ILE A 22 9.04 11.83 -10.95
CA ILE A 22 9.25 10.49 -11.52
C ILE A 22 10.21 10.54 -12.71
N SER A 23 10.11 11.57 -13.56
CA SER A 23 10.98 11.73 -14.74
C SER A 23 12.43 12.07 -14.37
N SER A 24 12.65 12.67 -13.19
CA SER A 24 13.99 13.03 -12.71
C SER A 24 14.67 11.89 -11.96
N ASN A 25 13.88 10.98 -11.36
CA ASN A 25 14.40 9.90 -10.51
C ASN A 25 14.37 8.52 -11.19
N PHE A 26 13.56 8.34 -12.24
CA PHE A 26 13.37 7.06 -12.90
C PHE A 26 13.36 7.23 -14.42
N LYS A 27 13.63 6.12 -15.13
CA LYS A 27 13.31 6.05 -16.55
C LYS A 27 11.80 5.86 -16.69
N VAL A 28 11.13 6.76 -17.41
CA VAL A 28 9.67 6.74 -17.59
C VAL A 28 9.27 6.92 -19.05
N ARG A 29 8.09 6.41 -19.40
CA ARG A 29 7.41 6.69 -20.67
C ARG A 29 5.96 7.06 -20.38
N LEU A 30 5.66 8.36 -20.41
CA LEU A 30 4.34 8.89 -20.12
C LEU A 30 3.58 9.25 -21.40
N ARG A 31 2.26 9.11 -21.35
CA ARG A 31 1.33 9.57 -22.39
C ARG A 31 0.01 10.00 -21.74
N GLU A 32 -0.75 10.79 -22.50
CA GLU A 32 -2.13 11.12 -22.15
C GLU A 32 -3.01 9.87 -22.12
N PRO A 33 -4.05 9.83 -21.26
CA PRO A 33 -5.13 8.87 -21.35
C PRO A 33 -5.79 8.94 -22.72
N ASP A 34 -6.05 7.78 -23.31
CA ASP A 34 -6.71 7.66 -24.60
C ASP A 34 -8.23 7.85 -24.49
N GLU A 35 -8.93 7.80 -25.63
CA GLU A 35 -10.38 8.01 -25.67
C GLU A 35 -11.14 6.95 -24.86
N SER A 36 -10.64 5.71 -24.81
CA SER A 36 -11.25 4.63 -24.04
C SER A 36 -11.13 4.91 -22.55
N ASP A 37 -9.93 5.29 -22.08
CA ASP A 37 -9.70 5.66 -20.68
C ASP A 37 -10.63 6.80 -20.26
N ARG A 38 -10.71 7.87 -21.07
CA ARG A 38 -11.55 9.05 -20.76
C ARG A 38 -13.03 8.70 -20.70
N LYS A 39 -13.50 7.87 -21.63
CA LYS A 39 -14.89 7.44 -21.67
C LYS A 39 -15.25 6.57 -20.48
N PHE A 40 -14.34 5.69 -20.06
CA PHE A 40 -14.49 4.88 -18.85
C PHE A 40 -14.64 5.78 -17.62
N MET A 41 -13.71 6.71 -17.41
CA MET A 41 -13.77 7.69 -16.32
C MET A 41 -15.06 8.53 -16.33
N GLU A 42 -15.55 8.93 -17.51
CA GLU A 42 -16.80 9.69 -17.62
C GLU A 42 -18.02 8.87 -17.20
N ILE A 43 -18.06 7.59 -17.58
CA ILE A 43 -19.14 6.67 -17.22
C ILE A 43 -19.16 6.46 -15.71
N GLU A 44 -18.02 6.13 -15.10
CA GLU A 44 -17.93 5.90 -13.66
C GLU A 44 -18.30 7.13 -12.85
N ARG A 45 -17.73 8.29 -13.23
CA ARG A 45 -18.09 9.58 -12.60
C ARG A 45 -19.59 9.83 -12.67
N ARG A 46 -20.24 9.53 -13.79
CA ARG A 46 -21.69 9.70 -13.96
C ARG A 46 -22.47 8.75 -13.05
N GLU A 47 -22.03 7.51 -12.92
CA GLU A 47 -22.66 6.53 -12.03
C GLU A 47 -22.51 6.91 -10.56
N PHE A 48 -21.31 7.31 -10.11
CA PHE A 48 -21.12 7.79 -8.75
C PHE A 48 -21.91 9.05 -8.43
N LEU A 49 -22.02 9.98 -9.39
CA LEU A 49 -22.82 11.18 -9.21
C LEU A 49 -24.30 10.82 -9.00
N LYS A 50 -24.83 9.86 -9.77
CA LYS A 50 -26.22 9.37 -9.60
C LYS A 50 -26.45 8.71 -8.24
N ARG A 51 -25.45 7.98 -7.74
CA ARG A 51 -25.51 7.26 -6.45
C ARG A 51 -25.13 8.13 -5.25
N GLY A 52 -24.66 9.36 -5.47
CA GLY A 52 -24.18 10.26 -4.40
C GLY A 52 -22.90 9.78 -3.72
N LEU A 53 -22.04 9.06 -4.44
CA LEU A 53 -20.80 8.46 -3.92
C LEU A 53 -19.55 9.31 -4.17
N LEU A 54 -19.64 10.35 -5.00
CA LEU A 54 -18.52 11.27 -5.25
C LEU A 54 -18.25 12.13 -4.02
N LYS A 55 -17.16 11.83 -3.30
CA LYS A 55 -16.57 12.74 -2.31
C LYS A 55 -15.69 13.79 -2.99
N TYR A 56 -14.92 13.36 -3.99
CA TYR A 56 -13.98 14.18 -4.74
C TYR A 56 -14.12 13.92 -6.25
N PRO A 57 -13.72 14.87 -7.12
CA PRO A 57 -13.43 14.52 -8.50
C PRO A 57 -12.22 13.57 -8.54
N VAL A 58 -12.33 12.49 -9.29
CA VAL A 58 -11.19 11.65 -9.68
C VAL A 58 -10.95 11.86 -11.17
N VAL A 59 -9.78 12.35 -11.52
CA VAL A 59 -9.41 12.70 -12.89
C VAL A 59 -8.16 11.93 -13.27
N PHE A 60 -8.24 11.16 -14.36
CA PHE A 60 -7.09 10.43 -14.89
C PHE A 60 -6.21 11.38 -15.71
N ILE A 61 -4.96 11.59 -15.29
CA ILE A 61 -4.05 12.61 -15.82
C ILE A 61 -3.04 12.02 -16.80
N LYS A 62 -2.34 10.95 -16.43
CA LYS A 62 -1.32 10.29 -17.29
C LYS A 62 -1.34 8.79 -17.12
N LYS A 63 -0.92 8.08 -18.17
CA LYS A 63 -0.55 6.67 -18.08
C LYS A 63 0.78 6.39 -18.74
N GLY A 64 1.43 5.29 -18.36
CA GLY A 64 2.75 5.00 -18.87
C GLY A 64 3.41 3.77 -18.29
N GLY A 65 4.73 3.72 -18.43
CA GLY A 65 5.59 2.77 -17.73
C GLY A 65 6.68 3.49 -16.94
N LEU A 66 7.03 2.94 -15.79
CA LEU A 66 8.14 3.36 -14.93
C LEU A 66 9.10 2.19 -14.76
N TRP A 67 10.38 2.40 -15.07
CA TRP A 67 11.43 1.40 -14.86
C TRP A 67 12.17 1.74 -13.59
N SER A 68 12.24 0.78 -12.66
CA SER A 68 13.01 0.96 -11.43
C SER A 68 14.49 1.08 -11.76
N ASN A 69 15.23 1.87 -10.98
CA ASN A 69 16.68 2.00 -11.14
C ASN A 69 17.39 0.69 -10.81
N ASN A 70 16.86 -0.05 -9.84
CA ASN A 70 17.26 -1.41 -9.49
C ASN A 70 16.01 -2.29 -9.58
N PRO A 71 16.05 -3.43 -10.30
CA PRO A 71 14.95 -4.39 -10.27
C PRO A 71 14.65 -4.83 -8.83
N LEU A 72 13.37 -5.08 -8.52
CA LEU A 72 13.00 -5.66 -7.24
C LEU A 72 13.21 -7.18 -7.35
N GLU A 73 14.16 -7.73 -6.59
CA GLU A 73 14.48 -9.15 -6.64
C GLU A 73 13.44 -9.98 -5.90
N THR A 74 13.30 -11.23 -6.32
CA THR A 74 12.38 -12.20 -5.71
C THR A 74 13.10 -13.08 -4.68
N SER A 75 12.35 -13.56 -3.68
CA SER A 75 12.79 -14.56 -2.71
C SER A 75 12.84 -15.96 -3.32
N ASP A 76 12.04 -16.23 -4.35
CA ASP A 76 12.01 -17.47 -5.13
C ASP A 76 12.68 -17.25 -6.51
N GLU A 77 13.75 -18.01 -6.77
CA GLU A 77 14.53 -17.98 -8.02
C GLU A 77 13.73 -18.44 -9.25
N SER A 78 12.56 -19.05 -9.06
CA SER A 78 11.63 -19.45 -10.12
C SER A 78 10.92 -18.25 -10.75
N PHE A 79 10.95 -17.09 -10.08
CA PHE A 79 10.26 -15.87 -10.49
C PHE A 79 11.26 -14.82 -11.01
N TRP A 80 10.83 -14.07 -12.02
CA TRP A 80 11.65 -13.00 -12.59
C TRP A 80 11.58 -11.74 -11.71
N PRO A 81 12.68 -10.97 -11.58
CA PRO A 81 12.65 -9.67 -10.93
C PRO A 81 11.64 -8.71 -11.57
N ILE A 82 11.11 -7.76 -10.77
CA ILE A 82 10.27 -6.68 -11.28
C ILE A 82 11.16 -5.54 -11.77
N GLU A 83 11.29 -5.40 -13.08
CA GLU A 83 12.10 -4.33 -13.69
C GLU A 83 11.29 -3.05 -13.98
N TYR A 84 9.97 -3.21 -14.19
CA TYR A 84 9.11 -2.11 -14.58
C TYR A 84 7.70 -2.23 -14.01
N PHE A 85 7.01 -1.10 -13.98
CA PHE A 85 5.65 -0.94 -13.52
C PHE A 85 4.83 -0.26 -14.60
N ASP A 86 3.61 -0.73 -14.84
CA ASP A 86 2.60 0.10 -15.48
C ASP A 86 2.22 1.21 -14.51
N LEU A 87 2.09 2.43 -15.02
CA LEU A 87 1.90 3.63 -14.23
C LEU A 87 0.60 4.33 -14.62
N ARG A 88 -0.17 4.75 -13.62
CA ARG A 88 -1.31 5.67 -13.79
C ARG A 88 -1.19 6.80 -12.78
N LEU A 89 -1.44 8.03 -13.22
CA LEU A 89 -1.44 9.22 -12.38
C LEU A 89 -2.83 9.83 -12.41
N PHE A 90 -3.39 10.03 -11.23
CA PHE A 90 -4.71 10.61 -11.01
C PHE A 90 -4.60 11.88 -10.17
N GLU A 91 -5.53 12.80 -10.39
CA GLU A 91 -5.89 13.84 -9.44
C GLU A 91 -7.14 13.39 -8.68
N VAL A 92 -7.09 13.44 -7.35
CA VAL A 92 -8.18 13.06 -6.44
C VAL A 92 -8.39 14.19 -5.46
N GLY A 93 -9.36 15.06 -5.74
CA GLY A 93 -9.54 16.30 -4.97
C GLY A 93 -8.33 17.22 -5.10
N GLU A 94 -7.69 17.58 -3.98
CA GLU A 94 -6.46 18.40 -3.97
C GLU A 94 -5.17 17.56 -4.00
N TYR A 95 -5.29 16.23 -4.05
CA TYR A 95 -4.17 15.30 -3.98
C TYR A 95 -3.85 14.67 -5.33
N SER A 96 -2.60 14.27 -5.51
CA SER A 96 -2.19 13.38 -6.60
C SER A 96 -2.08 11.95 -6.09
N LEU A 97 -2.62 11.00 -6.86
CA LEU A 97 -2.45 9.57 -6.63
C LEU A 97 -1.66 8.96 -7.79
N LEU A 98 -0.49 8.41 -7.49
CA LEU A 98 0.32 7.64 -8.40
C LEU A 98 0.09 6.15 -8.14
N GLU A 99 -0.49 5.46 -9.10
CA GLU A 99 -0.68 4.01 -9.07
C GLU A 99 0.44 3.33 -9.88
N LEU A 100 1.05 2.29 -9.30
CA LEU A 100 2.04 1.44 -9.94
C LEU A 100 1.60 -0.03 -9.90
N ASN A 101 1.57 -0.68 -11.07
CA ASN A 101 1.24 -2.10 -11.22
C ASN A 101 2.50 -2.88 -11.68
N PRO A 102 2.98 -3.87 -10.91
CA PRO A 102 4.27 -4.52 -11.13
C PRO A 102 4.25 -5.46 -12.33
N GLN A 103 5.36 -5.52 -13.07
CA GLN A 103 5.52 -6.40 -14.22
C GLN A 103 6.85 -7.20 -14.16
N PRO A 104 6.79 -8.55 -14.22
CA PRO A 104 5.59 -9.38 -14.38
C PRO A 104 4.76 -9.51 -13.09
N ARG A 105 3.43 -9.42 -13.22
CA ARG A 105 2.49 -9.49 -12.08
C ARG A 105 2.65 -10.71 -11.18
N SER A 106 2.97 -11.87 -11.77
CA SER A 106 3.12 -13.15 -11.04
C SER A 106 4.28 -13.15 -10.04
N SER A 107 5.26 -12.27 -10.21
CA SER A 107 6.43 -12.20 -9.32
C SER A 107 6.17 -11.36 -8.07
N TRP A 108 5.08 -10.59 -8.03
CA TRP A 108 4.84 -9.61 -6.97
C TRP A 108 4.85 -10.22 -5.57
N MET A 109 4.17 -11.35 -5.38
CA MET A 109 4.07 -12.07 -4.11
C MET A 109 5.41 -12.58 -3.56
N PHE A 110 6.45 -12.60 -4.40
CA PHE A 110 7.77 -13.09 -4.05
C PHE A 110 8.79 -11.96 -3.94
N VAL A 111 8.39 -10.70 -4.11
CA VAL A 111 9.32 -9.56 -4.01
C VAL A 111 9.85 -9.48 -2.58
N LYS A 112 11.18 -9.43 -2.45
CA LYS A 112 11.83 -9.31 -1.14
C LYS A 112 11.39 -8.02 -0.44
N SER A 113 11.05 -8.13 0.83
CA SER A 113 10.67 -7.03 1.72
C SER A 113 11.74 -5.93 1.78
N SER A 114 13.03 -6.31 1.81
CA SER A 114 14.15 -5.36 1.74
C SER A 114 14.15 -4.52 0.46
N ASP A 115 13.90 -5.18 -0.67
CA ASP A 115 13.96 -4.55 -2.00
C ASP A 115 12.74 -3.66 -2.23
N LEU A 116 11.58 -4.05 -1.72
CA LEU A 116 10.40 -3.21 -1.68
C LEU A 116 10.67 -1.92 -0.88
N LEU A 117 11.24 -2.02 0.32
CA LEU A 117 11.56 -0.84 1.12
C LEU A 117 12.61 0.06 0.46
N ASP A 118 13.63 -0.52 -0.16
CA ASP A 118 14.62 0.22 -0.95
C ASP A 118 13.99 0.93 -2.15
N PHE A 119 13.03 0.29 -2.82
CA PHE A 119 12.24 0.88 -3.90
C PHE A 119 11.39 2.07 -3.42
N LEU A 120 10.87 2.04 -2.17
CA LEU A 120 10.09 3.15 -1.61
C LEU A 120 10.95 4.38 -1.25
N LYS A 121 12.25 4.23 -1.01
CA LYS A 121 13.13 5.33 -0.53
C LYS A 121 13.09 6.62 -1.38
N PRO A 122 13.18 6.58 -2.73
CA PRO A 122 13.07 7.79 -3.54
C PRO A 122 11.73 8.51 -3.37
N PHE A 123 10.64 7.75 -3.24
CA PHE A 123 9.30 8.31 -2.99
C PHE A 123 9.19 8.91 -1.58
N MET A 124 9.77 8.26 -0.57
CA MET A 124 9.83 8.80 0.80
C MET A 124 10.57 10.14 0.83
N ARG A 125 11.68 10.26 0.10
CA ARG A 125 12.42 11.53 -0.05
C ARG A 125 11.61 12.61 -0.75
N GLU A 126 10.82 12.24 -1.76
CA GLU A 126 9.90 13.16 -2.44
C GLU A 126 8.78 13.63 -1.51
N GLY A 127 8.43 12.83 -0.51
CA GLY A 127 7.51 13.23 0.54
C GLY A 127 6.07 12.78 0.31
N PHE A 128 5.83 11.58 -0.22
CA PHE A 128 4.47 11.01 -0.25
C PHE A 128 3.83 11.04 1.14
N LEU A 129 2.51 11.11 1.20
CA LEU A 129 1.72 11.11 2.42
C LEU A 129 1.43 9.71 2.91
N MET A 130 1.01 8.82 2.00
CA MET A 130 0.78 7.41 2.27
C MET A 130 1.07 6.56 1.04
N VAL A 131 1.53 5.34 1.26
CA VAL A 131 1.46 4.26 0.29
C VAL A 131 0.76 3.05 0.92
N SER A 132 -0.20 2.54 0.16
CA SER A 132 -0.96 1.31 0.40
C SER A 132 -1.26 0.69 -0.94
N GLY A 133 -1.65 -0.57 -0.99
CA GLY A 133 -1.96 -1.25 -2.24
C GLY A 133 -3.20 -2.12 -2.15
N TYR A 134 -3.56 -2.72 -3.29
CA TYR A 134 -4.63 -3.70 -3.39
C TYR A 134 -4.35 -4.70 -4.52
N SER A 135 -5.10 -5.79 -4.54
CA SER A 135 -5.15 -6.71 -5.69
C SER A 135 -6.54 -6.74 -6.32
N ASP A 136 -6.64 -6.91 -7.63
CA ASP A 136 -7.94 -7.01 -8.35
C ASP A 136 -8.76 -8.25 -7.98
N GLY A 137 -8.18 -9.19 -7.25
CA GLY A 137 -8.88 -10.37 -6.74
C GLY A 137 -9.74 -10.12 -5.50
N ILE A 138 -9.65 -8.93 -4.88
CA ILE A 138 -10.40 -8.58 -3.67
C ILE A 138 -11.66 -7.82 -4.06
N ASP A 139 -12.84 -8.35 -3.72
CA ASP A 139 -14.09 -7.60 -3.76
C ASP A 139 -14.05 -6.52 -2.68
N LEU A 140 -14.06 -5.25 -3.08
CA LEU A 140 -13.94 -4.14 -2.15
C LEU A 140 -15.14 -4.02 -1.19
N THR A 141 -16.24 -4.70 -1.47
CA THR A 141 -17.36 -4.81 -0.52
C THR A 141 -17.06 -5.72 0.67
N GLU A 142 -16.14 -6.68 0.53
CA GLU A 142 -15.74 -7.58 1.62
C GLU A 142 -14.91 -6.87 2.68
N ILE A 143 -14.01 -5.96 2.25
CA ILE A 143 -13.26 -5.05 3.13
C ILE A 143 -14.08 -3.80 3.48
N GLY A 144 -15.29 -3.74 2.92
CA GLY A 144 -16.39 -2.99 3.46
C GLY A 144 -16.53 -1.57 2.93
N LEU A 145 -16.06 -1.36 1.71
CA LEU A 145 -16.63 -0.35 0.83
C LEU A 145 -18.07 -0.76 0.47
N LYS A 146 -18.90 0.21 0.08
CA LYS A 146 -20.32 -0.08 -0.24
C LYS A 146 -20.52 -0.61 -1.66
N GLU A 147 -19.49 -0.53 -2.47
CA GLU A 147 -19.49 -0.89 -3.89
C GLU A 147 -18.07 -1.36 -4.23
N ASP A 148 -17.98 -2.24 -5.22
CA ASP A 148 -16.74 -2.83 -5.71
C ASP A 148 -16.17 -2.00 -6.86
N ASP A 149 -15.51 -0.87 -6.54
CA ASP A 149 -14.96 0.06 -7.53
C ASP A 149 -13.64 0.73 -7.07
N GLU A 150 -12.60 0.67 -7.92
CA GLU A 150 -11.25 1.18 -7.64
C GLU A 150 -11.21 2.69 -7.38
N LEU A 151 -12.05 3.48 -8.05
CA LEU A 151 -12.05 4.93 -7.89
C LEU A 151 -12.64 5.35 -6.53
N LEU A 152 -13.56 4.55 -5.98
CA LEU A 152 -14.05 4.74 -4.61
C LEU A 152 -12.92 4.48 -3.61
N LEU A 153 -12.13 3.42 -3.83
CA LEU A 153 -10.97 3.13 -3.00
C LEU A 153 -10.01 4.34 -2.96
N TYR A 154 -9.69 4.95 -4.10
CA TYR A 154 -8.83 6.15 -4.14
C TYR A 154 -9.38 7.30 -3.29
N MET A 155 -10.68 7.57 -3.37
CA MET A 155 -11.33 8.60 -2.55
C MET A 155 -11.31 8.25 -1.06
N GLU A 156 -11.44 6.97 -0.69
CA GLU A 156 -11.34 6.53 0.71
C GLU A 156 -9.92 6.68 1.25
N LEU A 157 -8.90 6.31 0.47
CA LEU A 157 -7.51 6.49 0.87
C LEU A 157 -7.17 7.98 1.08
N VAL A 158 -7.66 8.88 0.21
CA VAL A 158 -7.52 10.34 0.41
C VAL A 158 -8.27 10.81 1.66
N SER A 159 -9.49 10.32 1.90
CA SER A 159 -10.27 10.64 3.10
C SER A 159 -9.53 10.28 4.38
N ILE A 160 -8.86 9.12 4.43
CA ILE A 160 -8.05 8.70 5.59
C ILE A 160 -6.97 9.76 5.89
N ILE A 161 -6.32 10.28 4.84
CA ILE A 161 -5.25 11.27 4.96
C ILE A 161 -5.77 12.64 5.40
N GLU A 162 -6.83 13.15 4.75
CA GLU A 162 -7.43 14.45 5.08
C GLU A 162 -7.90 14.51 6.53
N LYS A 163 -8.57 13.44 6.98
CA LYS A 163 -9.14 13.35 8.32
C LYS A 163 -8.15 12.85 9.36
N LYS A 164 -6.98 12.37 8.93
CA LYS A 164 -5.97 11.72 9.77
C LYS A 164 -6.57 10.56 10.58
N GLU A 165 -7.34 9.73 9.90
CA GLU A 165 -8.01 8.58 10.51
C GLU A 165 -6.98 7.52 10.91
N GLU A 166 -7.13 6.95 12.10
CA GLU A 166 -6.34 5.80 12.58
C GLU A 166 -6.89 4.51 11.95
N ILE A 167 -6.87 4.45 10.62
CA ILE A 167 -7.31 3.30 9.82
C ILE A 167 -6.11 2.73 9.09
N LEU A 168 -5.99 1.40 9.12
CA LEU A 168 -5.03 0.65 8.33
C LEU A 168 -5.73 0.19 7.02
N PRO A 169 -5.43 0.80 5.86
CA PRO A 169 -6.07 0.44 4.59
C PRO A 169 -5.60 -0.91 4.05
N SER A 170 -4.30 -1.21 4.14
CA SER A 170 -3.68 -2.47 3.70
C SER A 170 -2.77 -3.04 4.77
N GLY A 171 -2.52 -4.35 4.73
CA GLY A 171 -1.76 -5.08 5.72
C GLY A 171 -0.34 -4.54 5.94
N LEU A 172 0.27 -3.97 4.89
CA LEU A 172 1.39 -3.05 5.01
C LEU A 172 0.95 -1.67 4.52
N THR A 173 1.14 -0.65 5.35
CA THR A 173 0.93 0.75 4.97
C THR A 173 2.13 1.57 5.43
N VAL A 174 2.67 2.42 4.57
CA VAL A 174 3.70 3.39 4.96
C VAL A 174 3.07 4.78 4.91
N VAL A 175 3.12 5.51 6.02
CA VAL A 175 2.44 6.81 6.16
C VAL A 175 3.39 7.83 6.76
N LYS A 176 3.30 9.09 6.32
CA LYS A 176 4.12 10.18 6.84
C LYS A 176 3.86 10.37 8.33
N ALA A 177 4.92 10.48 9.14
CA ALA A 177 4.79 10.40 10.60
C ALA A 177 3.90 11.49 11.23
N ASN A 178 3.73 12.64 10.56
CA ASN A 178 2.87 13.73 11.04
C ASN A 178 1.36 13.54 10.71
N LEU A 179 1.00 12.45 10.04
CA LEU A 179 -0.39 12.07 9.74
C LEU A 179 -0.92 11.00 10.71
N LEU A 180 -0.05 10.26 11.38
CA LEU A 180 -0.42 9.25 12.37
C LEU A 180 0.29 9.52 13.70
N PHE A 181 -0.47 9.97 14.71
CA PHE A 181 0.05 10.37 16.01
C PHE A 181 0.22 9.21 17.01
N LEU A 182 0.38 7.98 16.50
CA LEU A 182 0.65 6.81 17.32
C LEU A 182 2.16 6.61 17.50
N GLU A 183 2.54 6.23 18.72
CA GLU A 183 3.91 5.87 19.05
C GLU A 183 4.31 4.55 18.39
N ASP A 184 5.60 4.23 18.44
CA ASP A 184 6.06 2.90 18.03
C ASP A 184 5.56 1.84 19.03
N GLY A 185 5.16 0.69 18.50
CA GLY A 185 4.65 -0.43 19.29
C GLY A 185 3.63 -1.27 18.54
N LEU A 186 3.11 -2.29 19.22
CA LEU A 186 2.07 -3.18 18.71
C LEU A 186 0.69 -2.66 19.15
N TYR A 187 -0.28 -2.67 18.25
CA TYR A 187 -1.64 -2.21 18.50
C TYR A 187 -2.64 -3.26 18.01
N GLU A 188 -3.82 -3.31 18.63
CA GLU A 188 -4.92 -4.15 18.16
C GLU A 188 -5.48 -3.59 16.85
N LEU A 189 -5.83 -4.45 15.89
CA LEU A 189 -6.68 -4.09 14.77
C LEU A 189 -8.11 -4.44 15.11
N VAL A 190 -8.94 -3.42 15.29
CA VAL A 190 -10.34 -3.59 15.68
C VAL A 190 -11.15 -4.01 14.47
N GLU A 191 -11.70 -5.21 14.54
CA GLU A 191 -12.49 -5.80 13.47
C GLU A 191 -13.85 -5.13 13.26
N ARG A 192 -14.42 -5.35 12.07
CA ARG A 192 -15.87 -5.33 11.87
C ARG A 192 -16.46 -6.60 12.52
N PRO A 193 -17.66 -6.55 13.13
CA PRO A 193 -18.23 -7.71 13.82
C PRO A 193 -18.29 -8.97 12.93
N GLY A 194 -17.77 -10.11 13.40
CA GLY A 194 -17.99 -11.42 12.76
C GLY A 194 -16.75 -12.27 12.43
N ARG A 195 -15.54 -11.85 12.77
CA ARG A 195 -14.33 -12.68 12.73
C ARG A 195 -13.90 -13.04 14.17
N GLU A 196 -13.31 -14.22 14.34
CA GLU A 196 -12.92 -14.76 15.66
C GLU A 196 -11.43 -14.57 15.95
N GLU A 197 -10.61 -14.44 14.90
CA GLU A 197 -9.16 -14.30 15.02
C GLU A 197 -8.77 -12.85 15.28
N LYS A 198 -7.98 -12.61 16.35
CA LYS A 198 -7.45 -11.27 16.59
C LYS A 198 -6.34 -10.96 15.60
N GLU A 199 -6.28 -9.70 15.21
CA GLU A 199 -5.21 -9.17 14.37
C GLU A 199 -4.55 -7.98 15.08
N TYR A 200 -3.28 -7.78 14.77
CA TYR A 200 -2.45 -6.74 15.33
C TYR A 200 -1.81 -5.93 14.22
N VAL A 201 -1.37 -4.71 14.54
CA VAL A 201 -0.52 -3.89 13.68
C VAL A 201 0.69 -3.42 14.47
N LEU A 202 1.88 -3.76 13.98
CA LEU A 202 3.12 -3.21 14.48
C LEU A 202 3.40 -1.88 13.77
N ILE A 203 3.66 -0.84 14.56
CA ILE A 203 4.02 0.50 14.07
C ILE A 203 5.49 0.76 14.41
N LYS A 204 6.31 1.01 13.38
CA LYS A 204 7.73 1.38 13.53
C LYS A 204 8.04 2.67 12.76
N SER A 205 8.83 3.56 13.37
CA SER A 205 9.29 4.78 12.70
C SER A 205 10.50 4.49 11.81
N LEU A 206 10.50 5.02 10.59
CA LEU A 206 11.63 4.97 9.66
C LEU A 206 11.71 6.26 8.84
N GLU A 207 12.84 6.98 8.90
CA GLU A 207 13.14 8.15 8.04
C GLU A 207 12.01 9.21 7.94
N GLY A 208 11.31 9.53 9.04
CA GLY A 208 10.21 10.50 9.05
C GLY A 208 8.84 9.93 8.62
N TYR A 209 8.77 8.62 8.45
CA TYR A 209 7.58 7.83 8.17
C TYR A 209 7.30 6.84 9.29
N LYS A 210 6.08 6.31 9.28
CA LYS A 210 5.61 5.19 10.07
C LYS A 210 5.33 4.03 9.11
N ILE A 211 5.92 2.88 9.38
CA ILE A 211 5.63 1.62 8.70
C ILE A 211 4.69 0.85 9.61
N LEU A 212 3.50 0.51 9.08
CA LEU A 212 2.46 -0.23 9.78
C LEU A 212 2.35 -1.60 9.13
N VAL A 213 2.56 -2.67 9.89
CA VAL A 213 2.52 -4.05 9.39
C VAL A 213 1.55 -4.87 10.20
N SER A 214 0.56 -5.49 9.55
CA SER A 214 -0.37 -6.40 10.22
C SER A 214 0.24 -7.78 10.45
N ALA A 215 -0.25 -8.43 11.49
CA ALA A 215 -0.01 -9.83 11.77
C ALA A 215 -1.23 -10.40 12.49
N ARG A 216 -1.58 -11.66 12.23
CA ARG A 216 -2.64 -12.35 12.96
C ARG A 216 -2.14 -12.78 14.34
N GLU A 217 -3.05 -13.13 15.23
CA GLU A 217 -2.67 -13.72 16.52
C GLU A 217 -2.00 -15.08 16.33
N SER A 218 -2.50 -15.92 15.41
CA SER A 218 -1.90 -17.23 15.10
C SER A 218 -0.47 -17.10 14.58
N ASP A 219 -0.23 -16.19 13.64
CA ASP A 219 1.08 -15.80 13.10
C ASP A 219 2.14 -15.51 14.19
N LEU A 220 1.70 -14.93 15.30
CA LEU A 220 2.60 -14.57 16.41
C LEU A 220 2.62 -15.59 17.55
N THR A 221 1.63 -16.48 17.67
CA THR A 221 1.50 -17.37 18.83
C THR A 221 1.77 -18.83 18.50
N ASP A 222 1.45 -19.27 17.29
CA ASP A 222 1.80 -20.59 16.78
C ASP A 222 3.27 -20.62 16.36
N GLU A 223 4.00 -21.66 16.74
CA GLU A 223 5.44 -21.75 16.48
C GLU A 223 5.75 -22.01 15.01
N GLU A 224 4.95 -22.84 14.34
CA GLU A 224 5.18 -23.19 12.93
C GLU A 224 4.91 -21.96 12.06
N CYS A 225 3.76 -21.29 12.26
CA CYS A 225 3.45 -20.05 11.57
C CYS A 225 4.49 -18.95 11.84
N TYR A 226 4.95 -18.82 13.09
CA TYR A 226 5.93 -17.81 13.46
C TYR A 226 7.28 -18.04 12.79
N LEU A 227 7.74 -19.30 12.67
CA LEU A 227 8.96 -19.64 11.96
C LEU A 227 8.85 -19.32 10.46
N ASP A 228 7.71 -19.64 9.84
CA ASP A 228 7.44 -19.29 8.43
C ASP A 228 7.50 -17.76 8.22
N LEU A 229 7.00 -16.97 9.17
CA LEU A 229 7.07 -15.50 9.17
C LEU A 229 8.49 -14.94 9.26
N LEU A 230 9.39 -15.63 9.95
CA LEU A 230 10.79 -15.24 10.06
C LEU A 230 11.60 -15.67 8.83
N GLU A 231 11.24 -16.77 8.20
CA GLU A 231 11.98 -17.35 7.06
C GLU A 231 11.57 -16.75 5.72
N ASP A 232 10.28 -16.46 5.52
CA ASP A 232 9.78 -15.86 4.28
C ASP A 232 10.17 -14.38 4.21
N LYS A 233 10.98 -14.04 3.22
CA LYS A 233 11.51 -12.68 3.02
C LYS A 233 10.62 -11.80 2.17
N ALA A 234 9.44 -12.25 1.75
CA ALA A 234 8.56 -11.54 0.83
C ALA A 234 7.25 -11.04 1.44
N TRP A 235 7.01 -11.24 2.75
CA TRP A 235 5.76 -10.89 3.42
C TRP A 235 5.30 -9.45 3.15
N PHE A 236 6.19 -8.47 3.11
CA PHE A 236 5.78 -7.07 2.90
C PHE A 236 5.15 -6.82 1.52
N SER A 237 5.56 -7.57 0.50
CA SER A 237 4.96 -7.47 -0.84
C SER A 237 3.54 -7.99 -0.87
N LEU A 238 3.25 -9.05 -0.11
CA LEU A 238 1.89 -9.58 0.07
C LEU A 238 1.02 -8.62 0.89
N GLU A 239 1.55 -8.18 2.03
CA GLU A 239 0.79 -7.36 2.98
C GLU A 239 0.45 -5.98 2.40
N ILE A 240 1.31 -5.37 1.57
CA ILE A 240 1.02 -4.03 1.04
C ILE A 240 -0.16 -4.02 0.08
N VAL A 241 -0.48 -5.17 -0.54
CA VAL A 241 -1.65 -5.33 -1.44
C VAL A 241 -2.81 -6.08 -0.79
N GLY A 242 -2.64 -6.58 0.43
CA GLY A 242 -3.71 -7.20 1.21
C GLY A 242 -4.60 -6.12 1.83
N LEU A 243 -5.76 -5.85 1.25
CA LEU A 243 -6.69 -4.87 1.81
C LEU A 243 -7.26 -5.32 3.15
N VAL A 244 -7.26 -4.42 4.13
CA VAL A 244 -7.69 -4.67 5.50
C VAL A 244 -8.80 -3.72 5.93
N PHE A 245 -8.62 -2.40 5.73
CA PHE A 245 -9.56 -1.35 6.15
C PHE A 245 -10.09 -1.50 7.59
N LYS A 246 -9.16 -1.72 8.53
CA LYS A 246 -9.47 -1.87 9.97
C LYS A 246 -9.02 -0.65 10.75
N ARG A 247 -9.73 -0.36 11.85
CA ARG A 247 -9.35 0.72 12.76
C ARG A 247 -8.21 0.24 13.67
N ILE A 248 -7.22 1.11 13.89
CA ILE A 248 -6.17 0.87 14.88
C ILE A 248 -6.74 1.15 16.28
N GLY A 249 -6.61 0.17 17.15
CA GLY A 249 -7.17 0.13 18.50
C GLY A 249 -6.17 0.54 19.57
N ARG A 250 -6.27 -0.10 20.74
CA ARG A 250 -5.38 0.15 21.87
C ARG A 250 -4.00 -0.48 21.65
N LYS A 251 -3.00 0.09 22.30
CA LYS A 251 -1.65 -0.48 22.39
C LYS A 251 -1.69 -1.82 23.13
N VAL A 252 -0.93 -2.79 22.62
CA VAL A 252 -0.74 -4.11 23.21
C VAL A 252 0.48 -4.06 24.13
N GLU A 253 0.28 -4.44 25.39
CA GLU A 253 1.32 -4.46 26.42
C GLU A 253 1.86 -5.88 26.66
N ASP A 254 1.41 -6.87 25.90
CA ASP A 254 1.91 -8.24 25.98
C ASP A 254 3.34 -8.31 25.41
N GLU A 255 4.32 -8.41 26.31
CA GLU A 255 5.74 -8.44 25.96
C GLU A 255 6.10 -9.58 25.01
N PHE A 256 5.41 -10.73 25.09
CA PHE A 256 5.67 -11.86 24.21
C PHE A 256 5.24 -11.54 22.77
N LEU A 257 4.02 -11.02 22.59
CA LEU A 257 3.51 -10.63 21.27
C LEU A 257 4.32 -9.48 20.68
N VAL A 258 4.64 -8.47 21.50
CA VAL A 258 5.44 -7.31 21.07
C VAL A 258 6.81 -7.77 20.58
N LYS A 259 7.50 -8.61 21.36
CA LYS A 259 8.82 -9.11 20.98
C LYS A 259 8.79 -9.88 19.66
N ARG A 260 7.79 -10.75 19.47
CA ARG A 260 7.65 -11.53 18.23
C ARG A 260 7.34 -10.66 17.01
N ALA A 261 6.45 -9.69 17.16
CA ALA A 261 6.18 -8.74 16.09
C ALA A 261 7.44 -7.94 15.71
N GLU A 262 8.24 -7.51 16.69
CA GLU A 262 9.49 -6.79 16.40
C GLU A 262 10.56 -7.68 15.74
N GLU A 263 10.66 -8.94 16.12
CA GLU A 263 11.56 -9.92 15.49
C GLU A 263 11.13 -10.21 14.04
N TYR A 264 9.82 -10.40 13.80
CA TYR A 264 9.23 -10.48 12.46
C TYR A 264 9.61 -9.27 11.61
N PHE A 265 9.36 -8.05 12.10
CA PHE A 265 9.70 -6.84 11.36
C PHE A 265 11.20 -6.78 11.03
N LYS A 266 12.08 -7.07 12.00
CA LYS A 266 13.53 -7.10 11.76
C LYS A 266 13.93 -8.14 10.70
N ALA A 267 13.30 -9.31 10.69
CA ALA A 267 13.54 -10.34 9.70
C ALA A 267 13.19 -9.87 8.28
N GLN A 268 12.09 -9.12 8.13
CA GLN A 268 11.64 -8.58 6.85
C GLN A 268 12.52 -7.43 6.34
N VAL A 269 12.93 -6.53 7.23
CA VAL A 269 13.68 -5.35 6.84
C VAL A 269 15.19 -5.63 6.68
N GLY A 270 15.73 -6.63 7.39
CA GLY A 270 17.17 -6.95 7.36
C GLY A 270 18.04 -5.75 7.76
N ASP A 271 19.23 -5.62 7.16
CA ASP A 271 20.15 -4.50 7.40
C ASP A 271 19.61 -3.14 6.93
N ALA A 272 18.57 -3.12 6.09
CA ALA A 272 17.90 -1.88 5.67
C ALA A 272 17.14 -1.21 6.82
N GLY A 273 16.99 -1.90 7.95
CA GLY A 273 16.21 -1.50 9.11
C GLY A 273 17.06 -1.00 10.27
N GLY A 274 18.31 -0.61 10.00
CA GLY A 274 19.21 -0.05 11.00
C GLY A 274 18.58 1.11 11.76
N CYS A 275 18.03 0.79 12.92
CA CYS A 275 17.78 1.73 14.02
C CYS A 275 19.08 2.01 14.78
#